data_AF-A0A1I0TW29-F1
#
_entry.id   AF-A0A1I0TW29-F1
#
_cell.length_a   1.000
_cell.length_b   1.000
_cell.length_c   1.000
_cell.angle_alpha   90.00
_cell.angle_beta   90.00
_cell.angle_gamma   90.00
#
_symmetry.space_group_name_H-M   'P 1'
#
loop_
_entity.id
_entity.type
_entity.pdbx_description
1 polymer ?
#
loop_
_entity_poly.entity_id
_entity_poly.type
_entity_poly.pdbx_seq_one_letter_code
_entity_poly.pdbx_strand_id
1 'polypeptide(L)'
;MSAFRVELDPLMEVVSRLQAVAESADRRLAEVDARVAHLGSAWTGEAAAAHRRAHDAAVAGAREMAEGLAVMAEAARSAHAAYSAAVTANLRMFGAR
;
A
#
# COMPACT_ATOMS: atom_id res chain seq x y z
N MET A 1 31.26 3.88 10.47
CA MET A 1 30.10 4.68 10.04
C MET A 1 29.06 3.73 9.50
N SER A 2 27.93 3.55 10.20
CA SER A 2 26.81 2.80 9.66
C SER A 2 26.21 3.63 8.53
N ALA A 3 26.41 3.21 7.27
CA ALA A 3 25.72 3.83 6.15
C ALA A 3 24.20 3.74 6.42
N PHE A 4 23.51 4.85 6.27
CA PHE A 4 22.06 4.93 6.42
C PHE A 4 21.44 4.11 5.26
N ARG A 5 21.25 2.81 5.47
CA ARG A 5 20.61 1.90 4.53
C ARG A 5 19.14 1.85 4.92
N VAL A 6 18.33 2.69 4.28
CA VAL A 6 16.89 2.46 4.28
C VAL A 6 16.68 1.17 3.50
N GLU A 7 16.18 0.14 4.19
CA GLU A 7 15.85 -1.14 3.58
C GLU A 7 14.61 -0.93 2.69
N LEU A 8 14.83 -0.79 1.38
CA LEU A 8 13.76 -0.51 0.41
C LEU A 8 12.93 -1.76 0.09
N ASP A 9 13.54 -2.95 0.16
CA ASP A 9 12.84 -4.21 -0.13
C ASP A 9 11.72 -4.50 0.88
N PRO A 10 11.93 -4.35 2.20
CA PRO A 10 10.85 -4.47 3.18
C PRO A 10 9.73 -3.46 2.99
N LEU A 11 10.02 -2.23 2.55
CA LEU A 11 8.98 -1.23 2.29
C LEU A 11 8.11 -1.61 1.10
N MET A 12 8.72 -2.11 0.02
CA MET A 12 7.99 -2.62 -1.14
C MET A 12 7.17 -3.87 -0.79
N GLU A 13 7.67 -4.73 0.09
CA GLU A 13 6.91 -5.87 0.60
C GLU A 13 5.66 -5.41 1.37
N VAL A 14 5.79 -4.38 2.22
CA VAL A 14 4.66 -3.81 2.97
C VAL A 14 3.60 -3.23 2.02
N VAL A 15 3.99 -2.49 0.97
CA VAL A 15 3.06 -1.97 -0.06
C VAL A 15 2.26 -3.13 -0.66
N SER A 16 2.95 -4.18 -1.12
CA SER A 16 2.32 -5.34 -1.76
C SER A 16 1.38 -6.09 -0.82
N ARG A 17 1.79 -6.29 0.45
CA ARG A 17 0.95 -6.97 1.45
C ARG A 17 -0.33 -6.18 1.76
N LEU A 18 -0.24 -4.85 1.84
CA LEU A 18 -1.41 -4.02 2.11
C LEU A 18 -2.40 -4.00 0.95
N GLN A 19 -1.91 -3.98 -0.30
CA GLN A 19 -2.76 -4.15 -1.48
C GLN A 19 -3.49 -5.51 -1.44
N ALA A 20 -2.78 -6.60 -1.14
CA ALA A 20 -3.39 -7.93 -1.08
C ALA A 20 -4.46 -8.04 0.03
N VAL A 21 -4.24 -7.39 1.18
CA VAL A 21 -5.22 -7.33 2.27
C VAL A 21 -6.47 -6.57 1.83
N ALA A 22 -6.31 -5.42 1.16
CA ALA A 22 -7.40 -4.62 0.62
C ALA A 22 -8.29 -5.43 -0.33
N GLU A 23 -7.67 -6.07 -1.32
CA GLU A 23 -8.37 -6.92 -2.28
C GLU A 23 -9.04 -8.12 -1.62
N SER A 24 -8.41 -8.72 -0.61
CA SER A 24 -9.04 -9.82 0.12
C SER A 24 -10.25 -9.38 0.93
N ALA A 25 -10.25 -8.17 1.48
CA ALA A 25 -11.39 -7.63 2.22
C ALA A 25 -12.56 -7.35 1.27
N ASP A 26 -12.29 -6.68 0.15
CA ASP A 26 -13.24 -6.42 -0.93
C ASP A 26 -13.90 -7.71 -1.43
N ARG A 27 -13.10 -8.72 -1.80
CA ARG A 27 -13.62 -10.03 -2.24
C ARG A 27 -14.53 -10.71 -1.21
N ARG A 28 -14.15 -10.68 0.07
CA ARG A 28 -14.95 -11.31 1.14
C ARG A 28 -16.27 -10.59 1.38
N LEU A 29 -16.26 -9.26 1.31
CA LEU A 29 -17.47 -8.45 1.46
C LEU A 29 -18.41 -8.64 0.25
N ALA A 30 -17.86 -8.65 -0.97
CA ALA A 30 -18.62 -8.97 -2.18
C ALA A 30 -19.23 -10.39 -2.14
N GLU A 31 -18.52 -11.37 -1.58
CA GLU A 31 -19.05 -12.72 -1.38
C GLU A 31 -20.21 -12.75 -0.37
N VAL A 32 -20.12 -11.96 0.70
CA VAL A 32 -21.22 -11.77 1.66
C VAL A 32 -22.43 -11.14 0.95
N ASP A 33 -22.23 -10.07 0.18
CA ASP A 33 -23.29 -9.41 -0.59
C ASP A 33 -23.98 -10.38 -1.57
N ALA A 34 -23.19 -11.19 -2.30
CA ALA A 34 -23.72 -12.16 -3.26
C ALA A 34 -24.56 -13.26 -2.58
N ARG A 35 -24.08 -13.80 -1.45
CA ARG A 35 -24.82 -14.81 -0.67
C ARG A 35 -26.14 -14.26 -0.15
N VAL A 36 -26.13 -13.01 0.29
CA VAL A 36 -27.30 -12.32 0.82
C VAL A 36 -28.33 -12.05 -0.27
N ALA A 37 -27.88 -11.59 -1.44
CA ALA A 37 -28.76 -11.42 -2.60
C ALA A 37 -29.41 -12.75 -3.01
N HIS A 38 -28.66 -13.85 -2.94
CA HIS A 38 -29.13 -15.18 -3.28
C HIS A 38 -30.18 -15.73 -2.29
N LEU A 39 -30.08 -15.41 -0.99
CA LEU A 39 -31.02 -15.87 0.05
C LEU A 39 -32.38 -15.15 0.02
N GLY A 40 -32.51 -14.08 -0.76
CA GLY A 40 -33.79 -13.43 -1.06
C GLY A 40 -34.31 -12.49 0.05
N SER A 41 -34.41 -11.21 -0.28
CA SER A 41 -35.24 -10.16 0.35
C SER A 41 -35.00 -9.73 1.81
N ALA A 42 -34.27 -10.49 2.64
CA ALA A 42 -34.17 -10.18 4.08
C ALA A 42 -33.18 -9.05 4.42
N TRP A 43 -32.21 -8.74 3.56
CA TRP A 43 -31.24 -7.67 3.82
C TRP A 43 -31.32 -6.58 2.75
N THR A 44 -32.38 -5.79 2.87
CA THR A 44 -32.56 -4.53 2.14
C THR A 44 -32.70 -3.40 3.16
N GLY A 45 -32.85 -2.16 2.67
CA GLY A 45 -33.02 -1.00 3.56
C GLY A 45 -31.71 -0.46 4.13
N GLU A 46 -31.81 0.24 5.24
CA GLU A 46 -30.75 1.11 5.75
C GLU A 46 -29.47 0.37 6.12
N ALA A 47 -29.57 -0.82 6.73
CA ALA A 47 -28.41 -1.64 7.09
C ALA A 47 -27.61 -2.10 5.86
N ALA A 48 -28.31 -2.49 4.78
CA ALA A 48 -27.64 -2.90 3.53
C ALA A 48 -26.96 -1.71 2.85
N ALA A 49 -27.60 -0.53 2.87
CA ALA A 49 -26.99 0.69 2.37
C ALA A 49 -25.79 1.15 3.20
N ALA A 50 -25.86 1.01 4.53
CA ALA A 50 -24.74 1.31 5.43
C ALA A 50 -23.56 0.37 5.20
N HIS A 51 -23.83 -0.93 4.98
CA HIS A 51 -22.78 -1.90 4.63
C HIS A 51 -22.07 -1.53 3.33
N ARG A 52 -22.82 -1.26 2.24
CA ARG A 52 -22.21 -0.84 0.97
C ARG A 52 -21.38 0.43 1.12
N ARG A 53 -21.86 1.43 1.86
CA ARG A 53 -21.07 2.64 2.16
C ARG A 53 -19.78 2.31 2.92
N ALA A 54 -19.85 1.44 3.91
CA ALA A 54 -18.68 1.01 4.68
C ALA A 54 -17.69 0.21 3.82
N HIS A 55 -18.20 -0.66 2.92
CA HIS A 55 -17.42 -1.38 1.92
C HIS A 55 -16.67 -0.41 1.02
N ASP A 56 -17.39 0.51 0.37
CA ASP A 56 -16.80 1.47 -0.56
C ASP A 56 -15.76 2.36 0.13
N ALA A 57 -16.04 2.78 1.38
CA ALA A 57 -15.09 3.53 2.19
C ALA A 57 -13.84 2.71 2.56
N ALA A 58 -14.01 1.44 2.92
CA ALA A 58 -12.89 0.56 3.25
C ALA A 58 -12.00 0.31 2.03
N VAL A 59 -12.59 0.05 0.86
CA VAL A 59 -11.87 -0.14 -0.40
C VAL A 59 -11.13 1.13 -0.81
N ALA A 60 -11.78 2.29 -0.73
CA ALA A 60 -11.16 3.58 -1.04
C ALA A 60 -9.99 3.88 -0.10
N GLY A 61 -10.17 3.75 1.21
CA GLY A 61 -9.11 4.02 2.19
C GLY A 61 -7.92 3.06 2.07
N ALA A 62 -8.17 1.79 1.74
CA ALA A 62 -7.11 0.82 1.54
C ALA A 62 -6.30 1.10 0.26
N ARG A 63 -6.96 1.57 -0.82
CA ARG A 63 -6.28 2.06 -2.03
C ARG A 63 -5.45 3.30 -1.75
N GLU A 64 -6.01 4.28 -1.05
CA GLU A 64 -5.30 5.51 -0.66
C GLU A 64 -4.04 5.20 0.16
N MET A 65 -4.14 4.29 1.14
CA MET A 65 -2.99 3.85 1.93
C MET A 65 -1.92 3.18 1.06
N ALA A 66 -2.32 2.29 0.16
CA ALA A 66 -1.38 1.62 -0.75
C ALA A 66 -0.68 2.62 -1.69
N GLU A 67 -1.41 3.58 -2.24
CA GLU A 67 -0.87 4.67 -3.07
C GLU A 67 0.10 5.55 -2.28
N GLY A 68 -0.27 5.96 -1.06
CA GLY A 68 0.61 6.74 -0.18
C GLY A 68 1.92 6.01 0.17
N LEU A 69 1.85 4.70 0.41
CA LEU A 69 3.04 3.88 0.63
C LEU A 69 3.89 3.72 -0.63
N ALA A 70 3.28 3.60 -1.81
CA ALA A 70 4.02 3.59 -3.07
C ALA A 70 4.75 4.92 -3.31
N VAL A 71 4.11 6.05 -2.99
CA VAL A 71 4.74 7.38 -3.04
C VAL A 71 5.93 7.47 -2.07
N MET A 72 5.75 7.01 -0.82
CA MET A 72 6.85 6.96 0.16
C MET A 72 8.00 6.07 -0.31
N ALA A 73 7.70 4.92 -0.92
CA ALA A 73 8.70 4.02 -1.48
C ALA A 73 9.50 4.67 -2.63
N GLU A 74 8.83 5.41 -3.51
CA GLU A 74 9.49 6.15 -4.59
C GLU A 74 10.38 7.28 -4.05
N ALA A 75 9.90 8.04 -3.08
CA ALA A 75 10.70 9.07 -2.42
C ALA A 75 11.95 8.47 -1.75
N ALA A 76 11.81 7.32 -1.09
CA ALA A 76 12.92 6.60 -0.48
C ALA A 76 13.94 6.11 -1.52
N ARG A 77 13.49 5.56 -2.66
CA ARG A 77 14.35 5.18 -3.79
C ARG A 77 15.14 6.38 -4.32
N SER A 78 14.46 7.49 -4.56
CA SER A 78 15.06 8.73 -5.07
C SER A 78 16.12 9.27 -4.12
N ALA A 79 15.82 9.33 -2.81
CA ALA A 79 16.79 9.75 -1.80
C ALA A 79 18.01 8.81 -1.76
N HIS A 80 17.80 7.49 -1.79
CA HIS A 80 18.88 6.51 -1.78
C HIS A 80 19.81 6.64 -2.99
N ALA A 81 19.26 6.84 -4.19
CA ALA A 81 20.02 7.05 -5.41
C ALA A 81 20.87 8.33 -5.33
N ALA A 82 20.28 9.44 -4.86
CA ALA A 82 20.98 10.71 -4.69
C ALA A 82 22.14 10.60 -3.68
N TYR A 83 21.92 9.96 -2.53
CA TYR A 83 22.97 9.74 -1.53
C TYR A 83 24.08 8.83 -2.06
N SER A 84 23.72 7.73 -2.73
CA SER A 84 24.70 6.79 -3.29
C SER A 84 25.55 7.43 -4.40
N ALA A 85 24.93 8.27 -5.24
CA ALA A 85 25.64 9.04 -6.25
C ALA A 85 26.60 10.05 -5.62
N ALA A 86 26.18 10.76 -4.57
CA ALA A 86 27.04 11.71 -3.86
C ALA A 86 28.24 11.01 -3.19
N VAL A 87 28.02 9.86 -2.55
CA VAL A 87 29.11 9.04 -1.97
C VAL A 87 30.07 8.59 -3.07
N THR A 88 29.56 8.08 -4.19
CA THR A 88 30.39 7.63 -5.32
C THR A 88 31.21 8.79 -5.90
N ALA A 89 30.61 9.97 -6.08
CA ALA A 89 31.29 11.15 -6.55
C ALA A 89 32.40 11.60 -5.59
N ASN A 90 32.12 11.61 -4.28
CA ASN A 90 33.11 11.97 -3.25
C ASN A 90 34.26 10.96 -3.20
N LEU A 91 33.99 9.66 -3.31
CA LEU A 91 35.03 8.63 -3.40
C LEU A 91 35.90 8.79 -4.66
N ARG A 92 35.30 9.19 -5.80
CA ARG A 92 36.07 9.48 -7.02
C ARG A 92 36.93 10.75 -6.91
N MET A 93 36.43 11.81 -6.27
CA MET A 93 37.18 13.06 -6.09
C MET A 93 38.27 12.97 -5.03
N PHE A 94 38.01 12.27 -3.92
CA PHE A 94 38.83 12.35 -2.71
C PHE A 94 39.41 11.00 -2.25
N GLY A 95 39.04 9.89 -2.90
CA GLY A 95 39.52 8.54 -2.59
C GLY A 95 40.86 8.15 -3.22
N ALA A 96 41.54 9.07 -3.91
CA ALA A 96 42.92 8.86 -4.33
C ALA A 96 43.88 9.11 -3.16
N ARG A 97 44.16 8.05 -2.39
CA ARG A 97 45.46 7.78 -1.78
C ARG A 97 45.82 6.33 -2.01
#